data_AF-A0A919JZK6-F1
#
_entry.id   AF-A0A919JZK6-F1
#
_cell.length_a   1.000
_cell.length_b   1.000
_cell.length_c   1.000
_cell.angle_alpha   90.00
_cell.angle_beta   90.00
_cell.angle_gamma   90.00
#
_symmetry.space_group_name_H-M   'P 1'
#
loop_
_entity.id
_entity.type
_entity.pdbx_description
1 polymer ?
#
loop_
_entity_poly.entity_id
_entity_poly.type
_entity_poly.pdbx_seq_one_letter_code
_entity_poly.pdbx_strand_id
1 'polypeptide(L)'
;MLSAAQRVRRSADFAATIRGGRRAGRGTVVVHMLLEEPVQASTARAGFVVSKAVGNAVVRNRVRRRLRHLVRPHLDDLPGGTLLVVRALPPAAEASYETLGTDLASALTAARRPRRPR
;
A
#
# COMPACT_ATOMS: atom_id res chain seq x y z
N MET A 1 -10.29 11.02 -4.55
CA MET A 1 -9.41 10.83 -3.36
C MET A 1 -9.96 9.69 -2.51
N LEU A 2 -9.13 8.94 -1.77
CA LEU A 2 -9.61 7.87 -0.88
C LEU A 2 -10.58 8.41 0.17
N SER A 3 -11.67 7.69 0.46
CA SER A 3 -12.62 8.10 1.50
C SER A 3 -11.99 8.01 2.90
N ALA A 4 -12.69 8.51 3.91
CA ALA A 4 -12.27 8.31 5.30
C ALA A 4 -12.28 6.82 5.68
N ALA A 5 -13.23 6.03 5.20
CA ALA A 5 -13.35 4.61 5.53
C ALA A 5 -12.21 3.78 4.90
N GLN A 6 -11.69 4.19 3.74
CA GLN A 6 -10.64 3.47 3.00
C GLN A 6 -9.20 3.78 3.48
N ARG A 7 -9.01 4.44 4.63
CA ARG A 7 -7.68 4.85 5.12
C ARG A 7 -7.30 4.12 6.40
N VAL A 8 -6.09 3.55 6.41
CA VAL A 8 -5.45 3.09 7.65
C VAL A 8 -4.97 4.32 8.43
N ARG A 9 -5.35 4.43 9.70
CA ARG A 9 -5.01 5.57 10.57
C ARG A 9 -4.26 5.17 11.82
N ARG A 10 -4.55 4.01 12.39
CA ARG A 10 -4.00 3.57 13.67
C ARG A 10 -2.61 2.98 13.46
N SER A 11 -1.66 3.36 14.31
CA SER A 11 -0.28 2.82 14.28
C SER A 11 -0.26 1.29 14.48
N ALA A 12 -1.18 0.77 15.30
CA ALA A 12 -1.37 -0.67 15.50
C ALA A 12 -1.68 -1.40 14.18
N ASP A 13 -2.60 -0.87 13.36
CA ASP A 13 -2.95 -1.44 12.05
C ASP A 13 -1.74 -1.44 11.10
N PHE A 14 -0.94 -0.37 11.10
CA PHE A 14 0.31 -0.33 10.33
C PHE A 14 1.29 -1.42 10.81
N ALA A 15 1.49 -1.55 12.12
CA ALA A 15 2.40 -2.53 12.70
C ALA A 15 1.94 -3.97 12.46
N ALA A 16 0.64 -4.23 12.58
CA ALA A 16 0.03 -5.54 12.30
C ALA A 16 0.21 -5.91 10.82
N THR A 17 -0.12 -4.99 9.91
CA THR A 17 0.01 -5.22 8.46
C THR A 17 1.46 -5.48 8.05
N ILE A 18 2.41 -4.72 8.60
CA ILE A 18 3.84 -4.86 8.26
C ILE A 18 4.41 -6.18 8.79
N ARG A 19 4.04 -6.60 10.01
CA ARG A 19 4.59 -7.80 10.67
C ARG A 19 3.93 -9.09 10.19
N GLY A 20 2.59 -9.12 10.12
CA GLY A 20 1.82 -10.32 9.83
C GLY A 20 1.34 -10.44 8.38
N GLY A 21 1.43 -9.37 7.59
CA GLY A 21 0.95 -9.34 6.21
C GLY A 21 1.86 -10.04 5.21
N ARG A 22 1.27 -10.45 4.09
CA ARG A 22 1.97 -10.86 2.88
C ARG A 22 2.76 -9.66 2.33
N ARG A 23 3.98 -9.91 1.86
CA ARG A 23 4.91 -8.85 1.42
C ARG A 23 5.33 -9.08 -0.02
N ALA A 24 5.29 -8.04 -0.84
CA ALA A 24 5.88 -8.02 -2.17
C ALA A 24 6.59 -6.68 -2.44
N GLY A 25 7.82 -6.73 -2.94
CA GLY A 25 8.60 -5.54 -3.30
C GLY A 25 8.77 -5.39 -4.80
N ARG A 26 8.85 -4.15 -5.25
CA ARG A 26 9.26 -3.70 -6.60
C ARG A 26 10.24 -2.53 -6.46
N GLY A 27 10.73 -1.99 -7.57
CA GLY A 27 11.79 -0.97 -7.57
C GLY A 27 11.43 0.28 -6.77
N THR A 28 10.17 0.73 -6.86
CA THR A 28 9.71 1.97 -6.21
C THR A 28 8.91 1.75 -4.92
N VAL A 29 8.33 0.57 -4.72
CA VAL A 29 7.42 0.32 -3.58
C VAL A 29 7.56 -1.07 -2.98
N VAL A 30 7.19 -1.18 -1.70
CA VAL A 30 6.91 -2.45 -1.03
C VAL A 30 5.48 -2.43 -0.54
N VAL A 31 4.73 -3.46 -0.90
CA VAL A 31 3.36 -3.69 -0.46
C VAL A 31 3.35 -4.70 0.68
N HIS A 32 2.63 -4.37 1.74
CA HIS A 32 2.23 -5.28 2.79
C HIS A 32 0.70 -5.41 2.77
N MET A 33 0.20 -6.64 2.74
CA MET A 33 -1.23 -6.94 2.68
C MET A 33 -1.58 -7.94 3.76
N LEU A 34 -2.45 -7.53 4.68
CA LEU A 34 -3.03 -8.39 5.70
C LEU A 34 -4.51 -8.58 5.38
N LEU A 35 -4.91 -9.85 5.24
CA LEU A 35 -6.29 -10.25 5.09
C LEU A 35 -6.80 -10.54 6.50
N GLU A 36 -7.67 -9.70 7.01
CA GLU A 36 -8.42 -9.96 8.24
C GLU A 36 -9.73 -10.67 7.87
N GLU A 37 -10.28 -11.44 8.80
CA GLU A 37 -11.64 -11.98 8.63
C GLU A 37 -12.60 -10.80 8.37
N PRO A 38 -13.40 -10.85 7.30
CA PRO A 38 -14.27 -9.75 6.94
C PRO A 38 -15.32 -9.56 8.02
N VAL A 39 -15.19 -8.49 8.80
CA VAL A 39 -16.29 -8.00 9.64
C VAL A 39 -17.38 -7.46 8.72
N GLN A 40 -18.66 -7.75 9.02
CA GLN A 40 -19.79 -7.26 8.23
C GLN A 40 -19.62 -5.77 7.86
N ALA A 41 -19.81 -5.44 6.58
CA ALA A 41 -19.71 -4.07 6.03
C ALA A 41 -18.32 -3.38 6.14
N SER A 42 -17.24 -4.12 6.36
CA SER A 42 -15.89 -3.54 6.36
C SER A 42 -15.34 -3.31 4.95
N THR A 43 -14.77 -2.13 4.69
CA THR A 43 -14.09 -1.81 3.42
C THR A 43 -12.59 -2.08 3.53
N ALA A 44 -11.93 -2.41 2.41
CA ALA A 44 -10.47 -2.44 2.35
C ALA A 44 -9.87 -1.05 2.66
N ARG A 45 -8.76 -1.04 3.40
CA ARG A 45 -8.10 0.18 3.87
C ARG A 45 -6.66 0.25 3.38
N ALA A 46 -6.23 1.42 2.90
CA ALA A 46 -4.84 1.67 2.53
C ALA A 46 -4.14 2.66 3.46
N GLY A 47 -2.89 2.35 3.82
CA GLY A 47 -1.94 3.21 4.50
C GLY A 47 -0.69 3.44 3.65
N PHE A 48 -0.04 4.59 3.83
CA PHE A 48 1.15 4.97 3.06
C PHE A 48 2.28 5.40 3.97
N VAL A 49 3.42 4.74 3.83
CA VAL A 49 4.64 5.05 4.57
C VAL A 49 5.66 5.62 3.58
N VAL A 50 6.02 6.88 3.76
CA VAL A 50 7.00 7.58 2.91
C VAL A 50 8.05 8.18 3.84
N SER A 51 9.21 7.52 3.94
CA SER A 51 10.27 7.89 4.88
C SER A 51 11.05 9.12 4.42
N LYS A 52 11.88 9.69 5.30
CA LYS A 52 12.78 10.81 4.97
C LYS A 52 13.77 10.47 3.84
N ALA A 53 14.12 9.19 3.68
CA ALA A 53 15.02 8.73 2.62
C ALA A 53 14.45 8.90 1.20
N VAL A 54 13.14 9.09 1.04
CA VAL A 54 12.51 9.40 -0.25
C VAL A 54 12.71 10.87 -0.64
N GLY A 55 13.05 11.75 0.32
CA GLY A 55 13.33 13.15 0.05
C GLY A 55 12.64 14.12 1.01
N ASN A 56 12.63 15.39 0.63
CA ASN A 56 12.04 16.46 1.44
C ASN A 56 10.51 16.34 1.54
N ALA A 57 9.88 17.22 2.32
CA ALA A 57 8.43 17.18 2.53
C ALA A 57 7.61 17.28 1.23
N VAL A 58 8.05 18.08 0.26
CA VAL A 58 7.36 18.29 -1.01
C VAL A 58 7.39 17.01 -1.85
N VAL A 59 8.56 16.40 -2.02
CA VAL A 59 8.73 15.14 -2.75
C VAL A 59 7.91 14.03 -2.09
N ARG A 60 8.00 13.87 -0.77
CA ARG A 60 7.26 12.85 -0.03
C ARG A 60 5.73 13.03 -0.17
N ASN A 61 5.25 14.27 -0.09
CA ASN A 61 3.82 14.56 -0.26
C ASN A 61 3.35 14.30 -1.69
N ARG A 62 4.17 14.63 -2.70
CA ARG A 62 3.90 14.30 -4.10
C ARG A 62 3.77 12.79 -4.30
N VAL A 63 4.74 12.01 -3.84
CA VAL A 63 4.72 10.53 -3.90
C VAL A 63 3.49 9.97 -3.18
N ARG A 64 3.22 10.43 -1.96
CA ARG A 64 2.03 10.01 -1.19
C ARG A 64 0.71 10.34 -1.90
N ARG A 65 0.61 11.48 -2.59
CA ARG A 65 -0.57 11.85 -3.40
C ARG A 65 -0.72 10.94 -4.62
N ARG A 66 0.37 10.68 -5.36
CA ARG A 66 0.37 9.76 -6.52
C ARG A 66 -0.05 8.35 -6.12
N LEU A 67 0.57 7.78 -5.08
CA LEU A 67 0.24 6.44 -4.57
C LEU A 67 -1.21 6.34 -4.09
N ARG A 68 -1.76 7.38 -3.44
CA ARG A 68 -3.19 7.43 -3.07
C ARG A 68 -4.12 7.36 -4.26
N HIS A 69 -3.74 7.96 -5.38
CA HIS A 69 -4.54 7.92 -6.59
C HIS A 69 -4.48 6.54 -7.24
N LEU A 70 -3.27 6.00 -7.38
CA LEU A 70 -3.00 4.70 -7.99
C LEU A 70 -3.64 3.54 -7.22
N VAL A 71 -3.66 3.58 -5.87
CA VAL A 71 -4.22 2.47 -5.09
C VAL A 71 -5.74 2.38 -5.16
N ARG A 72 -6.43 3.50 -5.42
CA ARG A 72 -7.89 3.60 -5.32
C ARG A 72 -8.63 2.52 -6.10
N PRO A 73 -8.42 2.33 -7.42
CA PRO A 73 -9.14 1.30 -8.17
C PRO A 73 -8.89 -0.11 -7.62
N HIS A 74 -7.70 -0.37 -7.08
CA HIS A 74 -7.37 -1.69 -6.56
C HIS A 74 -7.99 -2.02 -5.21
N LEU A 75 -8.40 -1.01 -4.42
CA LEU A 75 -9.04 -1.24 -3.13
C LEU A 75 -10.45 -1.80 -3.27
N ASP A 76 -11.16 -1.39 -4.32
CA ASP A 76 -12.53 -1.84 -4.56
C ASP A 76 -12.56 -3.34 -4.99
N ASP A 77 -11.44 -3.85 -5.51
CA ASP A 77 -11.23 -5.27 -5.87
C ASP A 77 -10.66 -6.13 -4.72
N LEU A 78 -10.54 -5.58 -3.51
CA LEU A 78 -10.03 -6.31 -2.35
C LEU A 78 -11.18 -6.73 -1.43
N PRO A 79 -11.09 -7.94 -0.81
CA PRO A 79 -12.05 -8.33 0.20
C PRO A 79 -12.15 -7.29 1.31
N GLY A 80 -13.37 -7.14 1.85
CA GLY A 80 -13.60 -6.38 3.07
C GLY A 80 -12.66 -6.81 4.20
N GLY A 81 -12.28 -5.86 5.07
CA GLY A 81 -11.33 -6.12 6.15
C GLY A 81 -9.85 -6.11 5.72
N THR A 82 -9.54 -6.09 4.41
CA THR A 82 -8.14 -6.03 3.96
C THR A 82 -7.43 -4.77 4.46
N LEU A 83 -6.28 -4.95 5.11
CA LEU A 83 -5.34 -3.89 5.43
C LEU A 83 -4.18 -3.91 4.43
N LEU A 84 -4.04 -2.80 3.69
CA LEU A 84 -2.99 -2.59 2.70
C LEU A 84 -2.05 -1.48 3.19
N VAL A 85 -0.76 -1.74 3.27
CA VAL A 85 0.26 -0.71 3.55
C VAL A 85 1.26 -0.67 2.41
N VAL A 86 1.37 0.50 1.78
CA VAL A 86 2.35 0.77 0.72
C VAL A 86 3.50 1.59 1.30
N ARG A 87 4.70 1.02 1.29
CA ARG A 87 5.94 1.72 1.61
C ARG A 87 6.58 2.22 0.31
N ALA A 88 6.85 3.51 0.23
CA ALA A 88 7.66 4.09 -0.85
C ALA A 88 9.15 3.87 -0.55
N LEU A 89 9.90 3.44 -1.56
CA LEU A 89 11.36 3.32 -1.54
C LEU A 89 12.00 4.60 -2.13
N PRO A 90 13.30 4.88 -1.89
CA PRO A 90 13.96 6.06 -2.42
C PRO A 90 13.75 6.29 -3.93
N PRO A 91 13.79 5.27 -4.82
CA PRO A 91 13.53 5.45 -6.25
C PRO A 91 12.15 6.03 -6.60
N ALA A 92 11.16 5.95 -5.70
CA ALA A 92 9.84 6.56 -5.91
C ALA A 92 9.89 8.10 -6.03
N ALA A 93 10.96 8.73 -5.56
CA ALA A 93 11.14 10.18 -5.62
C ALA A 93 11.18 10.69 -7.07
N GLU A 94 11.87 9.95 -7.93
CA GLU A 94 12.17 10.31 -9.31
C GLU A 94 11.35 9.52 -10.33
N ALA A 95 10.72 8.42 -9.90
CA ALA A 95 9.90 7.60 -10.76
C ALA A 95 8.74 8.37 -11.44
N SER A 96 8.51 8.03 -12.70
CA SER A 96 7.33 8.49 -13.44
C SER A 96 6.05 7.94 -12.79
N TYR A 97 4.91 8.58 -13.10
CA TYR A 97 3.62 8.10 -12.60
C TYR A 97 3.31 6.68 -13.09
N GLU A 98 3.67 6.38 -14.34
CA GLU A 98 3.48 5.07 -14.97
C GLU A 98 4.33 4.00 -14.28
N THR A 99 5.62 4.24 -14.06
CA THR A 99 6.50 3.30 -13.35
C THR A 99 5.99 3.01 -11.94
N LEU A 100 5.56 4.04 -11.20
CA LEU A 100 4.93 3.88 -9.88
C LEU A 100 3.66 3.02 -9.95
N GLY A 101 2.84 3.21 -10.98
CA GLY A 101 1.62 2.43 -11.21
C GLY A 101 1.92 0.96 -11.51
N THR A 102 2.85 0.70 -12.44
CA THR A 102 3.27 -0.65 -12.83
C THR A 102 3.87 -1.41 -11.66
N ASP A 103 4.76 -0.78 -10.90
CA ASP A 103 5.34 -1.38 -9.70
C ASP A 103 4.28 -1.68 -8.64
N LEU A 104 3.36 -0.75 -8.40
CA LEU A 104 2.27 -0.96 -7.43
C LEU A 104 1.38 -2.13 -7.84
N ALA A 105 0.90 -2.15 -9.08
CA ALA A 105 0.03 -3.20 -9.61
C ALA A 105 0.72 -4.57 -9.55
N SER A 106 1.98 -4.64 -9.99
CA SER A 106 2.76 -5.88 -9.95
C SER A 106 3.00 -6.36 -8.51
N ALA A 107 3.31 -5.47 -7.58
CA ALA A 107 3.46 -5.79 -6.16
C ALA A 107 2.15 -6.30 -5.55
N LEU A 108 1.01 -5.66 -5.86
CA LEU A 108 -0.31 -6.08 -5.40
C LEU A 108 -0.66 -7.49 -5.90
N THR A 109 -0.48 -7.77 -7.18
CA THR A 109 -0.71 -9.10 -7.76
C THR A 109 0.14 -10.18 -7.07
N ALA A 110 1.40 -9.87 -6.78
CA ALA A 110 2.26 -10.80 -6.04
C ALA A 110 1.83 -10.98 -4.57
N ALA A 111 1.42 -9.90 -3.89
CA ALA A 111 0.98 -9.95 -2.48
C ALA A 111 -0.36 -10.68 -2.30
N ARG A 112 -1.23 -10.70 -3.32
CA ARG A 112 -2.48 -11.47 -3.31
C ARG A 112 -2.25 -12.99 -3.29
N ARG A 113 -1.11 -13.46 -3.81
CA ARG A 113 -0.78 -14.90 -3.77
C ARG A 113 -0.41 -15.32 -2.35
N PRO A 114 -0.86 -16.48 -1.85
CA PRO A 114 -0.45 -16.97 -0.55
C PRO A 114 1.07 -17.10 -0.49
N ARG A 115 1.67 -16.76 0.66
CA ARG A 115 3.10 -17.02 0.89
C ARG A 115 3.30 -18.52 0.73
N ARG A 116 4.08 -18.95 -0.27
CA ARG A 116 4.63 -20.30 -0.23
C ARG A 116 5.53 -20.38 1.02
N PRO A 117 5.28 -21.33 1.94
CA PRO A 117 6.24 -21.59 3.00
C PRO A 117 7.58 -21.96 2.35
N ARG A 118 8.67 -21.43 2.91
CA ARG A 118 10.02 -21.92 2.62
C ARG A 118 10.27 -23.14 3.49
#